data_AF-A0A8K0D0U0-F1
#
_entry.id   AF-A0A8K0D0U0-F1
#
_cell.length_a   1.000
_cell.length_b   1.000
_cell.length_c   1.000
_cell.angle_alpha   90.00
_cell.angle_beta   90.00
_cell.angle_gamma   90.00
#
_symmetry.space_group_name_H-M   'P 1'
#
loop_
_entity.id
_entity.type
_entity.pdbx_description
1 polymer ?
#
loop_
_entity_poly.entity_id
_entity_poly.type
_entity_poly.pdbx_seq_one_letter_code
_entity_poly.pdbx_strand_id
1 'polypeptide(L)' 'MFYIIQNDIGKEWEQSLWPSIEGADVKERQNAILNKQFSSDGTPMISVYVDGSWNKRPYGNYNYNSLTGLVTIVGKHE' A
#
# COMPACT_ATOMS: atom_id res chain seq x y z
N MET A 1 3.86 -16.54 -23.06
CA MET A 1 2.39 -16.57 -22.87
C MET A 1 2.01 -16.15 -21.44
N PHE A 2 2.40 -16.89 -20.39
CA PHE A 2 2.03 -16.58 -18.99
C PHE A 2 2.41 -15.16 -18.52
N TYR A 3 3.61 -14.68 -18.86
CA TYR A 3 4.06 -13.35 -18.43
C TYR A 3 3.24 -12.20 -19.01
N ILE A 4 2.72 -12.35 -20.22
CA ILE A 4 1.88 -11.34 -20.88
C ILE A 4 0.54 -11.24 -20.13
N ILE A 5 -0.10 -12.38 -19.90
CA ILE A 5 -1.37 -12.45 -19.15
C ILE A 5 -1.21 -11.91 -17.72
N GLN A 6 -0.10 -12.23 -17.05
CA GLN A 6 0.18 -11.71 -15.72
C GLN A 6 0.29 -10.18 -15.71
N ASN A 7 0.99 -9.59 -16.68
CA ASN A 7 1.11 -8.14 -16.78
C ASN A 7 -0.21 -7.47 -17.11
N ASP A 8 -1.02 -8.07 -17.98
CA ASP A 8 -2.32 -7.53 -18.35
C ASP A 8 -3.26 -7.51 -17.14
N ILE A 9 -3.33 -8.59 -16.37
CA ILE A 9 -4.08 -8.64 -15.10
C ILE A 9 -3.56 -7.59 -14.11
N GLY A 10 -2.23 -7.46 -14.00
CA GLY A 10 -1.61 -6.45 -13.14
C GLY A 10 -2.05 -5.03 -13.48
N LYS A 11 -2.11 -4.68 -14.77
CA LYS A 11 -2.60 -3.37 -15.24
C LYS A 11 -4.07 -3.16 -14.94
N GLU A 12 -4.92 -4.15 -15.15
CA GLU A 12 -6.36 -4.05 -14.84
C GLU A 12 -6.59 -3.84 -13.34
N TRP A 13 -5.81 -4.53 -12.50
CA TRP A 13 -5.83 -4.30 -11.05
C TRP A 13 -5.38 -2.90 -10.67
N GLU A 14 -4.27 -2.42 -11.24
CA GLU A 14 -3.79 -1.06 -11.01
C GLU A 14 -4.86 -0.02 -11.40
N GLN A 15 -5.42 -0.13 -12.59
CA GLN A 15 -6.42 0.80 -13.11
C GLN A 15 -7.72 0.78 -12.29
N SER A 16 -8.15 -0.38 -11.83
CA SER A 16 -9.37 -0.50 -11.02
C SER A 16 -9.18 0.01 -9.58
N LEU A 17 -7.98 -0.15 -9.01
CA LEU A 17 -7.68 0.30 -7.64
C LEU A 17 -7.31 1.79 -7.57
N TRP A 18 -6.73 2.35 -8.64
CA TRP A 18 -6.21 3.72 -8.66
C TRP A 18 -7.21 4.78 -8.18
N PRO A 19 -8.48 4.82 -8.64
CA PRO A 19 -9.43 5.85 -8.20
C PRO A 19 -9.73 5.78 -6.70
N SER A 20 -9.72 4.58 -6.12
CA SER A 20 -9.95 4.41 -4.69
C SER A 20 -8.75 4.92 -3.87
N ILE A 21 -7.54 4.66 -4.35
CA ILE A 21 -6.29 5.14 -3.75
C ILE A 21 -6.21 6.66 -3.82
N GLU A 22 -6.50 7.25 -5.00
CA GLU A 22 -6.52 8.71 -5.18
C GLU A 22 -7.57 9.37 -4.28
N GLY A 23 -8.77 8.78 -4.18
CA GLY A 23 -9.82 9.26 -3.29
C GLY A 23 -9.44 9.21 -1.81
N ALA A 24 -8.67 8.20 -1.39
CA ALA A 24 -8.14 8.09 -0.04
C ALA A 24 -7.07 9.17 0.21
N ASP A 25 -6.12 9.36 -0.72
CA ASP A 25 -5.05 10.37 -0.61
C ASP A 25 -5.61 11.79 -0.42
N VAL A 26 -6.64 12.16 -1.20
CA VAL A 26 -7.29 13.47 -1.07
C VAL A 26 -7.91 13.67 0.33
N LYS A 27 -8.59 12.64 0.86
CA LYS A 27 -9.21 12.69 2.19
C LYS A 27 -8.16 12.77 3.29
N GLU A 28 -7.12 11.94 3.19
CA GLU A 28 -6.00 11.91 4.13
C GLU A 28 -5.28 13.26 4.20
N ARG A 29 -5.01 13.87 3.04
CA ARG A 29 -4.44 15.22 2.96
C ARG A 29 -5.32 16.27 3.64
N GLN A 30 -6.63 16.23 3.39
CA GLN A 30 -7.57 17.16 4.04
C GLN A 30 -7.58 16.98 5.56
N ASN A 31 -7.61 15.73 6.03
CA ASN A 31 -7.54 15.41 7.45
C ASN A 31 -6.24 15.92 8.10
N ALA A 32 -5.09 15.76 7.44
CA ALA A 32 -3.82 16.30 7.92
C ALA A 32 -3.86 17.82 8.08
N ILE A 33 -4.41 18.54 7.10
CA ILE A 33 -4.55 20.01 7.14
C ILE A 33 -5.47 20.44 8.29
N LEU A 34 -6.64 19.80 8.42
CA LEU A 34 -7.61 20.11 9.48
C LEU A 34 -7.03 19.88 10.89
N ASN A 35 -6.23 18.83 11.05
CA ASN A 35 -5.57 18.50 12.31
C ASN A 35 -4.24 19.24 12.54
N LYS A 36 -3.87 20.16 11.64
CA LYS A 36 -2.60 20.92 11.68
C LYS A 36 -1.37 20.01 11.77
N GLN A 37 -1.43 18.84 11.13
CA GLN A 37 -0.35 17.88 11.08
C GLN A 37 0.52 18.16 9.86
N PHE A 38 1.66 18.80 10.11
CA PHE A 38 2.62 19.19 9.08
C PHE A 38 4.03 18.75 9.44
N SER A 39 4.76 18.37 8.40
CA SER A 39 6.21 18.23 8.38
C SER A 39 6.92 19.55 8.68
N SER A 40 8.21 19.50 9.01
CA SER A 40 9.06 20.69 9.20
C SER A 40 9.14 21.61 7.99
N ASP A 41 8.84 21.10 6.79
CA ASP A 41 8.79 21.87 5.54
C ASP A 41 7.37 22.36 5.16
N GLY A 42 6.36 22.10 6.00
CA GLY A 42 4.98 22.47 5.75
C GLY A 42 4.16 21.48 4.91
N THR A 43 4.71 20.30 4.60
CA THR A 43 3.97 19.23 3.90
C THR A 43 2.96 18.58 4.85
N PRO A 44 1.67 18.44 4.49
CA PRO A 44 0.69 17.71 5.31
C PRO A 44 1.13 16.26 5.54
N MET A 45 1.03 15.79 6.78
CA MET A 45 1.39 14.42 7.15
C MET A 45 0.23 13.74 7.90
N ILE A 46 0.03 12.45 7.63
CA ILE A 46 -0.87 11.59 8.39
C ILE A 46 -0.08 10.57 9.20
N SER A 47 -0.67 10.10 10.29
CA SER A 47 -0.21 8.88 10.96
C SER A 47 -0.95 7.68 10.39
N VAL A 48 -0.21 6.60 10.12
CA VAL A 48 -0.78 5.36 9.60
C VAL A 48 -0.46 4.18 10.53
N TYR A 49 -1.35 3.21 10.54
CA TYR A 49 -1.04 1.86 10.98
C TYR A 49 -0.47 1.09 9.79
N VAL A 50 0.63 0.37 10.03
CA VAL A 50 1.28 -0.47 9.04
C VAL A 50 1.25 -1.90 9.54
N ASP A 51 0.65 -2.78 8.75
CA ASP A 51 0.75 -4.22 8.94
C ASP A 51 1.42 -4.86 7.72
N GLY A 52 2.26 -5.86 7.95
CA GLY A 52 3.07 -6.47 6.92
C GLY A 52 3.17 -7.97 7.11
N SER A 53 2.97 -8.71 6.02
CA SER A 53 3.08 -10.16 6.01
C SER A 53 4.10 -10.62 4.96
N TRP A 54 5.02 -11.46 5.41
CA TRP A 54 5.95 -12.18 4.53
C TRP A 54 5.61 -13.65 4.51
N ASN A 55 5.26 -14.12 3.32
CA ASN A 55 4.93 -15.51 3.08
C ASN A 55 6.18 -16.37 3.36
N LYS A 56 6.03 -17.45 4.12
CA LYS A 56 7.02 -18.53 4.14
C LYS A 56 6.82 -19.40 2.91
N ARG A 57 7.88 -19.67 2.17
CA ARG A 57 7.85 -20.63 1.05
C ARG A 57 8.67 -21.87 1.40
N PRO A 58 8.16 -23.08 1.15
CA PRO A 58 8.95 -24.29 1.26
C PRO A 58 9.88 -24.44 0.04
N TYR A 59 11.13 -24.82 0.29
CA TYR A 59 12.08 -25.27 -0.73
C TYR A 59 12.82 -26.52 -0.21
N GLY A 60 12.40 -27.69 -0.69
CA GLY A 60 12.86 -28.97 -0.14
C GLY A 60 12.47 -29.10 1.33
N ASN A 61 13.46 -29.36 2.20
CA ASN A 61 13.26 -29.54 3.64
C ASN A 61 13.37 -28.22 4.44
N TYR A 62 13.51 -27.07 3.78
CA TYR A 62 13.69 -25.78 4.45
C TYR A 62 12.59 -24.79 4.05
N ASN A 63 12.13 -24.01 5.03
CA ASN A 63 11.25 -22.87 4.80
C ASN A 63 12.08 -21.58 4.79
N TYR A 64 11.91 -20.75 3.77
CA TYR A 64 12.57 -19.46 3.66
C TYR A 64 11.55 -18.32 3.59
N ASN A 65 11.99 -17.11 3.92
CA ASN A 65 11.19 -15.90 3.72
C ASN A 65 11.12 -15.60 2.23
N SER A 66 9.90 -15.49 1.69
CA SER A 66 9.69 -15.02 0.34
C SER A 66 10.25 -13.59 0.16
N LEU A 67 10.85 -13.30 -0.99
CA LEU A 67 11.23 -11.93 -1.36
C LEU A 67 10.00 -11.06 -1.69
N THR A 68 8.85 -11.70 -1.92
CA THR A 68 7.56 -11.03 -2.08
C THR A 68 6.79 -11.05 -0.75
N GLY A 69 6.26 -9.91 -0.33
CA GLY A 69 5.37 -9.78 0.82
C GLY A 69 4.21 -8.84 0.50
N LEU A 70 3.27 -8.76 1.43
CA LEU A 70 2.14 -7.83 1.38
C LEU A 70 2.30 -6.81 2.51
N VAL A 71 2.05 -5.54 2.22
CA VAL A 71 1.92 -4.48 3.22
C VAL A 71 0.54 -3.85 3.12
N THR A 72 -0.07 -3.60 4.27
CA THR A 72 -1.33 -2.89 4.40
C THR A 72 -1.08 -1.61 5.19
N ILE A 73 -1.50 -0.49 4.63
CA ILE A 73 -1.37 0.84 5.21
C ILE A 73 -2.78 1.35 5.45
N VAL A 74 -3.09 1.77 6.67
CA VAL A 74 -4.41 2.28 7.06
C VAL A 74 -4.24 3.59 7.80
N GLY A 75 -5.01 4.62 7.45
CA GLY A 75 -4.98 5.89 8.15
C GLY A 75 -5.42 5.74 9.60
N LYS A 76 -4.64 6.26 10.56
CA LYS A 76 -4.96 6.18 12.00
C LYS A 76 -6.26 6.95 12.36
N HIS A 77 -6.62 7.90 11.53
CA HIS A 77 -7.72 8.84 11.74
C HIS A 77 -8.71 8.84 10.56
N GLU A 78 -8.87 7.69 9.88
CA GLU A 78 -9.96 7.46 8.93
C GLU A 78 -11.36 7.61 9.57
#